data_AF-A0AAV2TJY4-F1
#
_entry.id   AF-A0AAV2TJY4-F1
#
_cell.length_a   1.000
_cell.length_b   1.000
_cell.length_c   1.000
_cell.angle_alpha   90.00
_cell.angle_beta   90.00
_cell.angle_gamma   90.00
#
_symmetry.space_group_name_H-M   'P 1'
#
loop_
_entity.id
_entity.type
_entity.pdbx_description
1 polymer ?
#
loop_
_entity_poly.entity_id
_entity_poly.type
_entity_poly.pdbx_seq_one_letter_code
_entity_poly.pdbx_strand_id
1 'polypeptide(L)'
;MEVEKSTTNETALTEIWKVHCDAENKMAKNFDACWGFLKGPITDFIKDEKDELIDKERPKISDILQQPLKMSESSGRYIKILPSPQPIPVTTSGEIGWRCINRSYWLDRYGRAARPKGNIYKALGWPDEELY
;
A
#
# COMPACT_ATOMS: atom_id res chain seq x y z
N MET A 1 46.48 -21.65 10.45
CA MET A 1 45.56 -21.56 9.29
C MET A 1 46.00 -20.37 8.48
N GLU A 2 46.99 -20.58 7.62
CA GLU A 2 47.46 -19.55 6.69
C GLU A 2 46.42 -19.45 5.58
N VAL A 3 45.79 -18.29 5.51
CA VAL A 3 44.88 -17.96 4.41
C VAL A 3 45.78 -17.70 3.20
N GLU A 4 45.81 -18.65 2.27
CA GLU A 4 46.42 -18.46 0.96
C GLU A 4 45.81 -17.19 0.33
N LYS A 5 46.58 -16.10 0.31
CA LYS A 5 46.22 -14.91 -0.44
C LYS A 5 46.33 -15.27 -1.91
N SER A 6 45.19 -15.35 -2.59
CA SER A 6 45.14 -15.68 -4.01
C SER A 6 46.05 -14.73 -4.80
N THR A 7 46.97 -15.31 -5.56
CA THR A 7 47.95 -14.66 -6.43
C THR A 7 47.27 -14.01 -7.63
N THR A 8 46.44 -13.01 -7.38
CA THR A 8 45.79 -12.20 -8.42
C THR A 8 46.42 -10.83 -8.39
N ASN A 9 47.16 -10.49 -9.45
CA ASN A 9 47.82 -9.21 -9.58
C ASN A 9 46.76 -8.09 -9.53
N GLU A 10 46.79 -7.23 -8.51
CA GLU A 10 45.78 -6.19 -8.26
C GLU A 10 45.60 -5.25 -9.47
N THR A 11 46.67 -5.06 -10.25
CA THR A 11 46.64 -4.32 -11.51
C THR A 11 45.75 -4.99 -12.56
N ALA A 12 45.82 -6.32 -12.68
CA ALA A 12 45.01 -7.07 -13.64
C ALA A 12 43.51 -7.03 -13.27
N LEU A 13 43.19 -7.08 -11.97
CA LEU A 13 41.81 -6.92 -11.50
C LEU A 13 41.27 -5.51 -11.80
N THR A 14 42.11 -4.49 -11.64
CA THR A 14 41.74 -3.10 -11.95
C THR A 14 41.47 -2.91 -13.44
N GLU A 15 42.28 -3.53 -14.30
CA GLU A 15 42.07 -3.50 -15.76
C GLU A 15 40.78 -4.20 -16.19
N ILE A 16 40.49 -5.38 -15.61
CA ILE A 16 39.24 -6.11 -15.86
C ILE A 16 38.04 -5.27 -15.46
N TRP A 17 38.07 -4.67 -14.27
CA TRP A 17 37.00 -3.80 -13.80
C TRP A 17 36.77 -2.61 -14.74
N LYS A 18 37.86 -1.97 -15.20
CA LYS A 18 37.77 -0.86 -16.16
C LYS A 18 37.11 -1.28 -17.47
N VAL A 19 37.46 -2.45 -18.02
CA VAL A 19 36.84 -2.98 -19.23
C VAL A 19 35.34 -3.20 -19.05
N HIS A 20 34.91 -3.72 -17.88
CA HIS A 20 33.49 -3.88 -17.57
C HIS A 20 32.77 -2.53 -17.49
N CYS A 21 33.34 -1.54 -16.81
CA CYS A 21 32.75 -0.20 -16.76
C CYS A 21 32.63 0.45 -18.14
N ASP A 22 33.62 0.26 -19.01
CA ASP A 22 33.57 0.77 -20.39
C ASP A 22 32.52 0.05 -21.24
N ALA A 23 32.39 -1.27 -21.07
CA ALA A 23 31.36 -2.07 -21.74
C ALA A 23 29.95 -1.67 -21.28
N GLU A 24 29.74 -1.50 -19.98
CA GLU A 24 28.47 -1.06 -19.41
C GLU A 24 28.11 0.34 -19.91
N ASN A 25 29.06 1.29 -19.91
CA ASN A 25 28.86 2.63 -20.43
C ASN A 25 28.49 2.65 -21.92
N LYS A 26 29.09 1.76 -22.73
CA LYS A 26 28.72 1.59 -24.15
C LYS A 26 27.30 1.03 -24.29
N MET A 27 26.96 0.02 -23.49
CA MET A 27 25.62 -0.58 -23.50
C MET A 27 24.55 0.41 -23.02
N ALA A 28 24.84 1.22 -22.01
CA ALA A 28 23.93 2.27 -21.53
C ALA A 28 23.67 3.34 -22.60
N LYS A 29 24.72 3.78 -23.32
CA LYS A 29 24.57 4.72 -24.45
C LYS A 29 23.78 4.13 -25.62
N ASN A 30 23.99 2.86 -25.90
CA ASN A 30 23.30 2.14 -26.99
C ASN A 30 21.99 1.49 -26.54
N PHE A 31 21.56 1.68 -25.29
CA PHE A 31 20.40 1.02 -24.72
C PHE A 31 19.16 1.34 -25.55
N ASP A 32 18.99 2.59 -25.95
CA ASP A 32 17.81 3.01 -26.71
C ASP A 32 17.79 2.42 -28.13
N ALA A 33 18.95 2.17 -28.74
CA ALA A 33 19.04 1.55 -30.05
C ALA A 33 18.73 0.04 -29.99
N CYS A 34 19.21 -0.66 -28.96
CA CYS A 34 19.03 -2.10 -28.83
C CYS A 34 17.72 -2.49 -28.13
N TRP A 35 17.33 -1.71 -27.12
CA TRP A 35 16.26 -2.01 -26.16
C TRP A 35 15.23 -0.87 -26.05
N GLY A 36 15.31 0.17 -26.88
CA GLY A 36 14.36 1.29 -26.84
C GLY A 36 12.93 0.88 -27.09
N PHE A 37 12.70 -0.26 -27.75
CA PHE A 37 11.38 -0.84 -27.90
C PHE A 37 10.72 -1.08 -26.52
N LEU A 38 11.47 -1.50 -25.48
CA LEU A 38 11.01 -1.73 -24.09
C LEU A 38 10.45 -0.48 -23.40
N LYS A 39 10.78 0.72 -23.89
CA LYS A 39 10.23 1.98 -23.36
C LYS A 39 8.83 2.29 -23.90
N GLY A 40 8.37 1.56 -24.91
CA GLY A 40 7.06 1.74 -25.52
C GLY A 40 5.90 1.39 -24.58
N PRO A 41 4.66 1.75 -24.92
CA PRO A 41 3.50 1.36 -24.13
C PRO A 41 3.37 -0.16 -24.12
N ILE A 42 3.06 -0.73 -22.95
CA ILE A 42 2.86 -2.18 -22.77
C ILE A 42 1.84 -2.77 -23.77
N THR A 43 0.90 -1.95 -24.25
CA THR A 43 -0.09 -2.34 -25.24
C THR A 43 0.52 -2.77 -26.57
N ASP A 44 1.71 -2.26 -26.92
CA ASP A 44 2.41 -2.62 -28.16
C ASP A 44 3.10 -3.97 -28.07
N PHE A 45 3.52 -4.37 -26.86
CA PHE A 45 4.12 -5.67 -26.57
C PHE A 45 3.12 -6.81 -26.60
N ILE A 46 1.92 -6.53 -26.10
CA ILE A 46 0.91 -7.53 -25.84
C ILE A 46 -0.09 -7.59 -27.00
N LYS A 47 0.14 -6.90 -28.14
CA LYS A 47 -0.86 -6.82 -29.23
C LYS A 47 -1.38 -8.19 -29.69
N ASP A 48 -0.47 -9.16 -29.79
CA ASP A 48 -0.79 -10.50 -30.30
C ASP A 48 -1.47 -11.38 -29.23
N GLU A 49 -1.18 -11.16 -27.94
CA GLU A 49 -1.69 -11.95 -26.80
C GLU A 49 -2.84 -11.23 -26.05
N LYS A 50 -3.17 -10.00 -26.44
CA LYS A 50 -4.10 -9.13 -25.71
C LYS A 50 -5.47 -9.76 -25.57
N ASP A 51 -5.96 -10.38 -26.64
CA ASP A 51 -7.29 -10.97 -26.69
C ASP A 51 -7.38 -12.28 -25.90
N GLU A 52 -6.24 -12.92 -25.63
CA GLU A 52 -6.13 -14.13 -24.79
C GLU A 52 -6.00 -13.78 -23.30
N LEU A 53 -5.31 -12.68 -22.98
CA LEU A 53 -5.12 -12.21 -21.60
C LEU A 53 -6.32 -11.47 -21.03
N ILE A 54 -7.17 -10.90 -21.88
CA ILE A 54 -8.40 -10.23 -21.44
C ILE A 54 -9.47 -11.28 -21.17
N ASP A 55 -9.71 -11.53 -19.89
CA ASP A 55 -10.86 -12.29 -19.42
C ASP A 55 -12.17 -11.55 -19.78
N LYS A 56 -12.91 -12.11 -20.74
CA LYS A 56 -14.16 -11.54 -21.26
C LYS A 56 -15.32 -11.66 -20.26
N GLU A 57 -15.23 -12.58 -19.31
CA GLU A 57 -16.28 -12.83 -18.32
C GLU A 57 -16.09 -11.95 -17.07
N ARG A 58 -14.93 -11.32 -16.91
CA ARG A 58 -14.64 -10.46 -15.77
C ARG A 58 -15.61 -9.25 -15.76
N PRO A 59 -16.41 -9.07 -14.69
CA PRO A 59 -17.28 -7.91 -14.57
C PRO A 59 -16.47 -6.61 -14.53
N LYS A 60 -16.98 -5.57 -15.17
CA LYS A 60 -16.32 -4.26 -15.13
C LYS A 60 -16.39 -3.72 -13.71
N ILE A 61 -15.32 -3.05 -13.29
CA ILE A 61 -15.23 -2.44 -11.95
C ILE A 61 -16.40 -1.46 -11.70
N SER A 62 -16.88 -0.78 -12.74
CA SER A 62 -18.07 0.10 -12.69
C SER A 62 -19.35 -0.61 -12.27
N ASP A 63 -19.47 -1.89 -12.58
CA ASP A 63 -20.68 -2.69 -12.35
C ASP A 63 -20.65 -3.31 -10.94
N ILE A 64 -19.44 -3.50 -10.39
CA ILE A 64 -19.21 -4.03 -9.03
C ILE A 64 -19.27 -2.89 -8.00
N LEU A 65 -18.68 -1.75 -8.31
CA LEU A 65 -18.65 -0.61 -7.40
C LEU A 65 -20.04 0.02 -7.33
N GLN A 66 -20.62 0.02 -6.14
CA GLN A 66 -21.77 0.87 -5.85
C GLN A 66 -21.37 2.31 -6.16
N GLN A 67 -22.15 2.97 -7.04
CA GLN A 67 -21.94 4.38 -7.29
C GLN A 67 -21.92 5.12 -5.95
N PRO A 68 -20.95 6.04 -5.73
CA PRO A 68 -20.94 6.82 -4.52
C PRO A 68 -22.31 7.45 -4.36
N LEU A 69 -22.93 7.24 -3.19
CA LEU A 69 -24.20 7.87 -2.86
C LEU A 69 -24.04 9.35 -3.16
N LYS A 70 -24.80 9.87 -4.14
CA LYS A 70 -24.89 11.31 -4.35
C LYS A 70 -25.37 11.87 -3.03
N MET A 71 -24.45 12.47 -2.29
CA MET A 71 -24.77 13.16 -1.05
C MET A 71 -25.86 14.15 -1.39
N SER A 72 -27.07 13.90 -0.90
CA SER A 72 -28.16 14.86 -1.01
C SER A 72 -27.63 16.22 -0.54
N GLU A 73 -27.83 17.25 -1.35
CA GLU A 73 -27.42 18.65 -1.12
C GLU A 73 -28.02 19.23 0.19
N SER A 74 -28.78 18.44 0.95
CA SER A 74 -29.35 18.79 2.24
C SER A 74 -28.41 18.63 3.45
N SER A 75 -27.23 18.02 3.31
CA SER A 75 -26.33 17.79 4.46
C SER A 75 -25.87 19.08 5.16
N GLY A 76 -25.75 20.20 4.43
CA GLY A 76 -25.37 21.49 4.98
C GLY A 76 -26.43 22.15 5.87
N ARG A 77 -27.72 21.81 5.72
CA ARG A 77 -28.81 22.40 6.53
C ARG A 77 -28.97 21.73 7.89
N TYR A 78 -28.60 20.45 8.01
CA TYR A 78 -28.81 19.66 9.23
C TYR A 78 -27.51 19.37 10.00
N ILE A 79 -26.35 19.43 9.34
CA ILE A 79 -25.05 19.24 10.01
C ILE A 79 -24.54 20.60 10.45
N LYS A 80 -24.91 21.01 11.67
CA LYS A 80 -24.29 22.16 12.33
C LYS A 80 -22.94 21.72 12.90
N ILE A 81 -21.86 22.00 12.17
CA ILE A 81 -20.49 21.82 12.68
C ILE A 81 -20.25 22.94 13.70
N LEU A 82 -20.37 22.61 14.98
CA LEU A 82 -19.99 23.54 16.04
C LEU A 82 -18.46 23.65 16.09
N PRO A 83 -17.90 24.82 16.44
CA PRO A 83 -16.47 24.94 16.68
C PRO A 83 -16.05 23.96 17.79
N SER A 84 -14.80 23.49 17.74
CA SER A 84 -14.25 22.65 18.80
C SER A 84 -14.32 23.40 20.14
N PRO A 85 -14.67 22.71 21.24
CA PRO A 85 -14.70 23.35 22.55
C PRO A 85 -13.30 23.86 22.88
N GLN A 86 -13.19 25.17 23.17
CA GLN A 86 -11.98 25.79 23.68
C GLN A 86 -11.98 25.72 25.22
N PRO A 87 -10.82 25.50 25.87
CA PRO A 87 -9.48 25.47 25.30
C PRO A 87 -9.18 24.17 24.55
N ILE A 88 -8.42 24.30 23.45
CA ILE A 88 -7.88 23.16 22.71
C ILE A 88 -7.07 22.33 23.72
N PRO A 89 -7.41 21.05 23.95
CA PRO A 89 -6.66 20.24 24.90
C PRO A 89 -5.20 20.20 24.45
N VAL A 90 -4.27 20.34 25.41
CA VAL A 90 -2.84 20.28 25.13
C VAL A 90 -2.54 18.86 24.67
N THR A 91 -2.42 18.64 23.36
CA THR A 91 -2.12 17.32 22.81
C THR A 91 -0.65 16.98 23.03
N THR A 92 -0.25 16.80 24.29
CA THR A 92 0.94 16.03 24.61
C THR A 92 0.58 14.56 24.44
N SER A 93 1.36 13.84 23.64
CA SER A 93 1.22 12.43 23.24
C SER A 93 1.24 11.41 24.41
N GLY A 94 0.99 11.84 25.64
CA GLY A 94 0.82 11.01 26.84
C GLY A 94 -0.39 11.36 27.72
N GLU A 95 -1.22 12.35 27.34
CA GLU A 95 -2.42 12.71 28.13
C GLU A 95 -3.60 11.77 27.93
N ILE A 96 -3.72 11.15 26.75
CA ILE A 96 -4.81 10.23 26.39
C ILE A 96 -4.21 8.83 26.26
N GLY A 97 -4.72 7.87 27.04
CA GLY A 97 -4.22 6.51 27.02
C GLY A 97 -4.98 5.58 27.94
N TRP A 98 -4.60 4.30 27.92
CA TRP A 98 -5.24 3.25 28.74
C TRP A 98 -4.91 3.39 30.23
N ARG A 99 -3.79 4.07 30.55
CA ARG A 99 -3.31 4.33 31.91
C ARG A 99 -2.76 5.75 32.06
N CYS A 100 -3.34 6.73 31.38
CA CYS A 100 -2.89 8.12 31.55
C CYS A 100 -3.18 8.61 32.98
N ILE A 101 -2.47 9.64 33.44
CA ILE A 101 -2.57 10.14 34.83
C ILE A 101 -3.98 10.69 35.14
N ASN A 102 -4.64 11.27 34.14
CA ASN A 102 -5.96 11.88 34.32
C ASN A 102 -7.08 10.91 33.92
N ARG A 103 -7.89 10.49 34.91
CA ARG A 103 -9.00 9.52 34.76
C ARG A 103 -10.01 9.90 33.67
N SER A 104 -10.20 11.20 33.42
CA SER A 104 -11.13 11.71 32.40
C SER A 104 -10.70 11.41 30.97
N TYR A 105 -9.42 11.13 30.73
CA TYR A 105 -8.86 10.82 29.40
C TYR A 105 -8.57 9.32 29.22
N TRP A 106 -9.07 8.48 30.11
CA TRP A 106 -8.95 7.03 29.98
C TRP A 106 -9.83 6.56 28.82
N LEU A 107 -9.21 5.81 27.90
CA LEU A 107 -9.94 5.08 26.87
C LEU A 107 -10.74 3.91 27.46
N ASP A 108 -10.28 3.36 28.60
CA ASP A 108 -10.96 2.32 29.38
C ASP A 108 -11.97 2.92 30.38
N ARG A 109 -12.64 4.02 30.02
CA ARG A 109 -13.68 4.65 30.87
C ARG A 109 -14.91 3.76 31.04
N TYR A 110 -15.16 2.87 30.09
CA TYR A 110 -16.34 2.01 30.05
C TYR A 110 -16.02 0.56 30.46
N GLY A 111 -15.10 0.37 31.42
CA GLY A 111 -14.48 -0.91 31.74
C GLY A 111 -15.39 -2.16 31.78
N ARG A 112 -14.72 -3.31 31.64
CA ARG A 112 -15.21 -4.70 31.52
C ARG A 112 -16.09 -4.94 30.28
N ALA A 113 -15.45 -5.53 29.27
CA ALA A 113 -16.06 -6.23 28.14
C ALA A 113 -17.40 -5.64 27.71
N ALA A 114 -17.36 -4.69 26.77
CA ALA A 114 -18.56 -4.30 26.05
C ALA A 114 -19.30 -5.57 25.64
N ARG A 115 -20.53 -5.74 26.14
CA ARG A 115 -21.36 -6.91 25.78
C ARG A 115 -21.32 -7.03 24.25
N PRO A 116 -21.04 -8.21 23.68
CA PRO A 116 -20.96 -8.33 22.23
C PRO A 116 -22.26 -7.80 21.64
N LYS A 117 -22.17 -6.71 20.87
CA LYS A 117 -23.32 -6.11 20.20
C LYS A 117 -23.65 -6.96 18.98
N GLY A 118 -24.30 -8.10 19.25
CA GLY A 118 -24.74 -9.03 18.24
C GLY A 118 -23.61 -9.83 17.58
N ASN A 119 -24.01 -10.79 16.76
CA ASN A 119 -23.12 -11.59 15.95
C ASN A 119 -22.92 -10.88 14.59
N ILE A 120 -21.68 -10.54 14.24
CA ILE A 120 -21.34 -9.89 12.97
C ILE A 120 -21.77 -10.73 11.77
N TYR A 121 -21.72 -12.06 11.87
CA TYR A 121 -22.20 -12.97 10.81
C TYR A 121 -23.69 -12.75 10.51
N LYS A 122 -24.52 -12.54 11.53
CA LYS A 122 -25.93 -12.19 11.37
C LYS A 122 -26.15 -10.80 10.77
N ALA A 123 -25.30 -9.83 11.13
CA ALA A 123 -25.42 -8.47 10.60
C ALA A 123 -25.04 -8.39 9.12
N LEU A 124 -24.10 -9.23 8.67
CA LEU A 124 -23.61 -9.28 7.30
C LEU A 124 -24.32 -10.34 6.42
N GLY A 125 -25.19 -11.17 7.02
CA GLY A 125 -25.87 -12.25 6.31
C GLY A 125 -24.93 -13.35 5.83
N TRP A 126 -23.80 -13.52 6.51
CA TRP A 126 -22.82 -14.55 6.16
C TRP A 126 -23.26 -15.91 6.70
N PRO A 127 -22.99 -17.01 5.97
CA PRO A 127 -23.22 -18.34 6.48
C PRO A 127 -22.39 -18.57 7.75
N ASP A 128 -23.01 -19.18 8.77
CA ASP A 128 -22.32 -19.59 10.00
C ASP A 128 -21.41 -20.79 9.65
N GLU A 129 -20.21 -20.53 9.12
CA GLU A 129 -19.21 -21.56 8.79
C GLU A 129 -18.43 -22.04 10.03
N GLU A 130 -19.13 -22.32 11.14
CA GLU A 130 -18.53 -22.88 12.35
C GLU A 130 -19.41 -23.97 12.97
N LEU A 131 -19.30 -25.20 12.42
CA LEU A 131 -19.45 -26.45 13.17
C LEU A 131 -18.54 -27.53 12.55
N TYR A 132 -17.24 -27.46 12.89
CA TYR A 132 -16.34 -28.61 13.05
C TYR A 132 -15.39 -28.35 14.21
#